data_AF-A0A1V9YSS4-F1
#
_entry.id   AF-A0A1V9YSS4-F1
#
_cell.length_a   1.000
_cell.length_b   1.000
_cell.length_c   1.000
_cell.angle_alpha   90.00
_cell.angle_beta   90.00
_cell.angle_gamma   90.00
#
_symmetry.space_group_name_H-M   'P 1'
#
loop_
_entity.id
_entity.type
_entity.pdbx_description
1 polymer ?
#
loop_
_entity_poly.entity_id
_entity_poly.type
_entity_poly.pdbx_seq_one_letter_code
_entity_poly.pdbx_strand_id
1 'polypeptide(L)'
;MVALAVLAGCAYKNPASFSAIEISVADGTSSSTAGVVSASGTAINSVTTAAMVRESIADKDWNRDAGDACLDDSVFVTATKAPAPFIFNDNAFPGNIEYCQILNPGHETTGTLVVLGDSHADMSKARFVQLLQEATAKNEPFPTVVFKTRWGRAMLPCRPEFAANLEMLKVVKPQAVLFVIHWVQYLNPGAPSGTPASSPPPCCVVEHEQCKEQSAADVAEIFAQFEAGVAELTALGIKVYVVDQSPEYKQMNSGGWISGDNVKVPARISRAAWRTEMAWLLQPLHAAVKGANATLLDYADNYSKGDTLVLTDLEGYPVVAVEQHLSTNTARYHLSVLDQVITAARRA
;
A
#
# COMPACT_ATOMS: atom_id res chain seq x y z
N MET A 1 20.12 2.55 -17.94
CA MET A 1 20.42 2.56 -16.49
C MET A 1 20.78 3.94 -15.94
N VAL A 2 21.55 4.77 -16.66
CA VAL A 2 21.87 6.15 -16.20
C VAL A 2 20.62 7.05 -16.09
N ALA A 3 19.64 6.93 -17.00
CA ALA A 3 18.41 7.73 -16.96
C ALA A 3 17.50 7.44 -15.74
N LEU A 4 17.43 6.18 -15.29
CA LEU A 4 16.66 5.79 -14.09
C LEU A 4 17.32 6.28 -12.80
N ALA A 5 18.66 6.27 -12.74
CA ALA A 5 19.41 6.81 -11.61
C ALA A 5 19.28 8.35 -11.50
N VAL A 6 19.16 9.04 -12.64
CA VAL A 6 18.92 10.50 -12.69
C VAL A 6 17.49 10.83 -12.24
N LEU A 7 16.49 10.05 -12.65
CA LEU A 7 15.11 10.22 -12.18
C LEU A 7 14.96 9.99 -10.67
N ALA A 8 15.62 8.96 -10.12
CA ALA A 8 15.66 8.73 -8.67
C ALA A 8 16.36 9.87 -7.91
N GLY A 9 17.45 10.43 -8.47
CA GLY A 9 18.13 11.59 -7.89
C GLY A 9 17.32 12.89 -7.95
N CYS A 10 16.48 13.06 -8.98
CA CYS A 10 15.56 14.18 -9.10
C CYS A 10 14.38 14.09 -8.12
N ALA A 11 13.84 12.88 -7.90
CA ALA A 11 12.82 12.62 -6.88
C ALA A 11 13.31 12.93 -5.46
N TYR A 12 14.58 12.60 -5.16
CA TYR A 12 15.19 12.89 -3.87
C TYR A 12 15.44 14.40 -3.62
N LYS A 13 15.73 15.18 -4.67
CA LYS A 13 16.03 16.62 -4.54
C LYS A 13 14.81 17.54 -4.61
N ASN A 14 13.72 17.11 -5.24
CA ASN A 14 12.49 17.89 -5.40
C ASN A 14 11.25 17.06 -5.02
N PRO A 15 11.08 16.71 -3.73
CA PRO A 15 9.91 15.94 -3.28
C PRO A 15 8.59 16.65 -3.59
N ALA A 16 8.61 17.98 -3.69
CA ALA A 16 7.44 18.79 -4.02
C ALA A 16 6.91 18.63 -5.45
N SER A 17 7.69 18.01 -6.35
CA SER A 17 7.24 17.65 -7.69
C SER A 17 6.53 16.29 -7.76
N PHE A 18 6.35 15.59 -6.63
CA PHE A 18 5.75 14.26 -6.56
C PHE A 18 4.60 14.14 -5.55
N SER A 19 4.39 15.14 -4.71
CA SER A 19 3.17 15.24 -3.90
C SER A 19 2.01 15.61 -4.82
N ALA A 20 1.06 14.69 -5.03
CA ALA A 20 -0.14 14.95 -5.82
C ALA A 20 -0.90 16.17 -5.29
N ILE A 21 -0.87 16.37 -3.98
CA ILE A 21 -1.41 17.55 -3.31
C ILE A 21 -0.62 18.81 -3.70
N GLU A 22 0.71 18.80 -3.67
CA GLU A 22 1.48 19.99 -4.08
C GLU A 22 1.40 20.27 -5.59
N ILE A 23 1.32 19.24 -6.43
CA ILE A 23 1.05 19.39 -7.87
C ILE A 23 -0.31 20.05 -8.06
N SER A 24 -1.37 19.58 -7.38
CA SER A 24 -2.70 20.21 -7.47
C SER A 24 -2.73 21.65 -6.93
N VAL A 25 -1.93 21.98 -5.92
CA VAL A 25 -1.75 23.38 -5.44
C VAL A 25 -1.02 24.23 -6.49
N ALA A 26 0.02 23.70 -7.13
CA ALA A 26 0.81 24.41 -8.13
C ALA A 26 0.06 24.62 -9.45
N ASP A 27 -0.70 23.62 -9.91
CA ASP A 27 -1.48 23.66 -11.14
C ASP A 27 -2.69 24.61 -11.05
N GLY A 28 -3.19 24.88 -9.83
CA GLY A 28 -4.18 25.93 -9.56
C GLY A 28 -3.72 27.36 -9.87
N THR A 29 -2.46 27.56 -10.28
CA THR A 29 -1.87 28.87 -10.59
C THR A 29 -1.55 29.11 -12.07
N SER A 30 -1.83 28.18 -12.99
CA SER A 30 -1.48 28.39 -14.40
C SER A 30 -2.52 27.90 -15.42
N SER A 31 -2.90 28.84 -16.29
CA SER A 31 -3.61 28.71 -17.58
C SER A 31 -5.13 28.84 -17.56
N SER A 32 -5.57 30.09 -17.66
CA SER A 32 -6.82 30.48 -18.30
C SER A 32 -6.67 30.40 -19.84
N THR A 33 -7.45 29.53 -20.51
CA THR A 33 -8.25 29.91 -21.71
C THR A 33 -9.12 28.74 -22.20
N ALA A 34 -10.39 29.06 -22.48
CA ALA A 34 -11.38 28.32 -23.29
C ALA A 34 -12.10 27.07 -22.69
N GLY A 35 -12.96 27.33 -21.70
CA GLY A 35 -14.42 27.14 -21.82
C GLY A 35 -15.03 25.73 -21.98
N VAL A 36 -15.25 25.05 -20.85
CA VAL A 36 -16.53 24.39 -20.49
C VAL A 36 -16.66 24.47 -18.95
N VAL A 37 -17.81 24.98 -18.50
CA VAL A 37 -18.29 25.21 -17.11
C VAL A 37 -17.35 24.77 -15.98
N SER A 38 -16.48 25.70 -15.60
CA SER A 38 -15.53 25.58 -14.50
C SER A 38 -16.23 25.93 -13.18
N ALA A 39 -16.32 24.97 -12.26
CA ALA A 39 -16.33 25.27 -10.84
C ALA A 39 -14.88 25.58 -10.44
N SER A 40 -14.41 26.77 -10.83
CA SER A 40 -13.11 27.31 -10.46
C SER A 40 -13.11 27.66 -8.98
N GLY A 41 -12.76 26.70 -8.14
CA GLY A 41 -12.38 26.94 -6.75
C GLY A 41 -10.90 27.28 -6.69
N THR A 42 -10.58 28.53 -6.36
CA THR A 42 -9.29 28.90 -5.76
C THR A 42 -8.92 27.84 -4.71
N ALA A 43 -7.67 27.35 -4.64
CA ALA A 43 -7.25 26.43 -3.59
C ALA A 43 -7.42 27.09 -2.21
N ILE A 44 -8.60 26.97 -1.63
CA ILE A 44 -8.86 27.27 -0.24
C ILE A 44 -8.22 26.10 0.51
N ASN A 45 -7.29 26.36 1.43
CA ASN A 45 -7.06 25.40 2.52
C ASN A 45 -8.37 25.36 3.31
N SER A 46 -9.32 24.58 2.84
CA SER A 46 -10.67 24.61 3.35
C SER A 46 -10.70 23.99 4.74
N VAL A 47 -11.56 24.54 5.60
CA VAL A 47 -11.65 24.11 6.98
C VAL A 47 -12.36 22.76 7.01
N THR A 48 -11.67 21.73 7.51
CA THR A 48 -12.28 20.43 7.76
C THR A 48 -13.54 20.58 8.60
N THR A 49 -14.65 20.07 8.08
CA THR A 49 -15.95 20.13 8.76
C THR A 49 -16.24 18.84 9.52
N ALA A 50 -17.15 18.91 10.50
CA ALA A 50 -17.59 17.70 11.22
C ALA A 50 -18.26 16.69 10.28
N ALA A 51 -18.91 17.15 9.20
CA ALA A 51 -19.49 16.30 8.18
C ALA A 51 -18.42 15.49 7.43
N MET A 52 -17.35 16.16 6.96
CA MET A 52 -16.22 15.50 6.28
C MET A 52 -15.54 14.46 7.18
N VAL A 53 -15.38 14.76 8.47
CA VAL A 53 -14.84 13.78 9.42
C VAL A 53 -15.77 12.57 9.58
N ARG A 54 -17.08 12.80 9.74
CA ARG A 54 -18.06 11.70 9.85
C ARG A 54 -18.12 10.84 8.59
N GLU A 55 -18.00 11.46 7.41
CA GLU A 55 -17.92 10.77 6.13
C GLU A 55 -16.65 9.93 6.06
N SER A 56 -15.49 10.51 6.37
CA SER A 56 -14.21 9.80 6.38
C SER A 56 -14.19 8.59 7.32
N ILE A 57 -14.82 8.66 8.49
CA ILE A 57 -14.93 7.51 9.42
C ILE A 57 -15.66 6.33 8.78
N ALA A 58 -16.65 6.62 7.93
CA ALA A 58 -17.42 5.61 7.19
C ALA A 58 -16.79 5.25 5.84
N ASP A 59 -15.76 5.97 5.40
CA ASP A 59 -15.16 5.87 4.07
C ASP A 59 -14.20 4.68 3.95
N LYS A 60 -14.76 3.48 3.96
CA LYS A 60 -14.06 2.19 3.80
C LYS A 60 -14.52 1.40 2.57
N ASP A 61 -15.16 2.05 1.60
CA ASP A 61 -15.70 1.44 0.38
C ASP A 61 -14.60 1.09 -0.64
N TRP A 62 -13.45 0.61 -0.17
CA TRP A 62 -12.27 0.35 -1.00
C TRP A 62 -12.49 -0.72 -2.07
N ASN A 63 -13.39 -1.66 -1.81
CA ASN A 63 -13.72 -2.74 -2.74
C ASN A 63 -14.77 -2.36 -3.79
N ARG A 64 -15.35 -1.15 -3.71
CA ARG A 64 -16.37 -0.70 -4.65
C ARG A 64 -15.79 -0.59 -6.06
N ASP A 65 -16.46 -1.25 -7.00
CA ASP A 65 -16.09 -1.31 -8.43
C ASP A 65 -14.70 -1.91 -8.70
N ALA A 66 -14.08 -2.59 -7.71
CA ALA A 66 -12.75 -3.20 -7.81
C ALA A 66 -12.74 -4.56 -8.53
N GLY A 67 -13.76 -4.82 -9.35
CA GLY A 67 -13.94 -6.06 -10.09
C GLY A 67 -14.64 -7.18 -9.31
N ASP A 68 -14.92 -8.26 -10.03
CA ASP A 68 -15.60 -9.44 -9.51
C ASP A 68 -14.61 -10.41 -8.83
N ALA A 69 -15.15 -11.41 -8.13
CA ALA A 69 -14.32 -12.50 -7.62
C ALA A 69 -13.65 -13.26 -8.77
N CYS A 70 -12.41 -13.69 -8.58
CA CYS A 70 -11.76 -14.63 -9.49
C CYS A 70 -12.58 -15.92 -9.56
N LEU A 71 -12.69 -16.51 -10.75
CA LEU A 71 -13.25 -17.85 -10.91
C LEU A 71 -12.38 -18.88 -10.17
N ASP A 72 -13.00 -19.90 -9.58
CA ASP A 72 -12.30 -20.95 -8.83
C ASP A 72 -11.25 -21.70 -9.66
N ASP A 73 -11.48 -21.80 -10.97
CA ASP A 73 -10.57 -22.45 -11.94
C ASP A 73 -9.52 -21.49 -12.52
N SER A 74 -9.54 -20.22 -12.13
CA SER A 74 -8.54 -19.23 -12.55
C SER A 74 -7.13 -19.65 -12.14
N VAL A 75 -6.14 -19.33 -12.97
CA VAL A 75 -4.72 -19.57 -12.65
C VAL A 75 -4.27 -18.83 -11.38
N PHE A 76 -4.90 -17.69 -11.06
CA PHE A 76 -4.62 -16.92 -9.83
C PHE A 76 -5.11 -17.62 -8.55
N VAL A 77 -5.96 -18.64 -8.69
CA VAL A 77 -6.46 -19.49 -7.60
C VAL A 77 -5.76 -20.84 -7.62
N THR A 78 -5.79 -21.53 -8.76
CA THR A 78 -5.30 -22.91 -8.90
C THR A 78 -3.78 -23.05 -8.83
N ALA A 79 -3.02 -21.99 -9.13
CA ALA A 79 -1.56 -22.01 -9.00
C ALA A 79 -1.09 -21.69 -7.56
N THR A 80 -1.96 -21.20 -6.68
CA THR A 80 -1.64 -20.93 -5.27
C THR A 80 -1.53 -22.25 -4.51
N LYS A 81 -0.31 -22.75 -4.35
CA LYS A 81 -0.03 -24.05 -3.72
C LYS A 81 0.66 -23.82 -2.38
N ALA A 82 -0.09 -23.99 -1.29
CA ALA A 82 0.50 -23.97 0.04
C ALA A 82 1.44 -25.17 0.20
N PRO A 83 2.68 -24.98 0.70
CA PRO A 83 3.54 -26.11 1.06
C PRO A 83 2.84 -26.93 2.15
N ALA A 84 2.63 -28.22 1.89
CA ALA A 84 1.94 -29.12 2.79
C ALA A 84 2.92 -30.12 3.45
N PRO A 85 2.84 -30.33 4.78
CA PRO A 85 2.11 -29.52 5.76
C PRO A 85 2.85 -28.22 6.09
N PHE A 86 2.13 -27.11 6.17
CA PHE A 86 2.65 -25.91 6.80
C PHE A 86 2.81 -26.19 8.29
N ILE A 87 4.03 -26.04 8.81
CA ILE A 87 4.47 -26.52 10.13
C ILE A 87 3.92 -25.72 11.33
N PHE A 88 3.03 -24.75 11.09
CA PHE A 88 2.54 -23.85 12.14
C PHE A 88 1.14 -24.20 12.61
N ASN A 89 0.89 -24.01 13.90
CA ASN A 89 -0.45 -23.81 14.42
C ASN A 89 -0.87 -22.36 14.13
N ASP A 90 -1.80 -22.18 13.19
CA ASP A 90 -2.25 -20.85 12.80
C ASP A 90 -3.31 -20.31 13.76
N ASN A 91 -2.89 -19.43 14.67
CA ASN A 91 -3.80 -18.77 15.61
C ASN A 91 -4.62 -17.63 14.99
N ALA A 92 -4.53 -17.39 13.68
CA ALA A 92 -5.31 -16.33 13.04
C ALA A 92 -6.80 -16.67 13.01
N PHE A 93 -7.62 -15.62 13.08
CA PHE A 93 -9.07 -15.75 13.01
C PHE A 93 -9.49 -16.40 11.68
N PRO A 94 -10.19 -17.55 11.68
CA PRO A 94 -10.53 -18.26 10.46
C PRO A 94 -11.61 -17.57 9.63
N GLY A 95 -12.33 -16.58 10.19
CA GLY A 95 -13.43 -15.91 9.51
C GLY A 95 -13.01 -14.88 8.46
N ASN A 96 -11.75 -14.43 8.46
CA ASN A 96 -11.21 -13.61 7.36
C ASN A 96 -10.62 -14.56 6.32
N ILE A 97 -11.29 -14.76 5.19
CA ILE A 97 -10.79 -15.57 4.08
C ILE A 97 -9.91 -14.73 3.15
N GLU A 98 -8.98 -15.36 2.42
CA GLU A 98 -8.29 -14.68 1.32
C GLU A 98 -9.29 -14.47 0.18
N TYR A 99 -9.44 -13.22 -0.26
CA TYR A 99 -10.24 -12.88 -1.43
C TYR A 99 -9.34 -12.78 -2.65
N CYS A 100 -9.81 -13.34 -3.77
CA CYS A 100 -9.26 -13.06 -5.09
C CYS A 100 -10.28 -12.22 -5.85
N GLN A 101 -9.92 -10.99 -6.23
CA GLN A 101 -10.73 -10.12 -7.09
C GLN A 101 -9.96 -9.75 -8.35
N ILE A 102 -10.66 -9.59 -9.45
CA ILE A 102 -10.08 -9.30 -10.76
C ILE A 102 -10.73 -8.06 -11.40
N LEU A 103 -9.92 -7.04 -11.59
CA LEU A 103 -10.27 -5.81 -12.28
C LEU A 103 -9.76 -5.87 -13.72
N ASN A 104 -10.61 -5.46 -14.67
CA ASN A 104 -10.30 -5.46 -16.11
C ASN A 104 -9.83 -6.85 -16.63
N PRO A 105 -10.64 -7.92 -16.46
CA PRO A 105 -10.30 -9.27 -16.91
C PRO A 105 -10.20 -9.37 -18.45
N GLY A 106 -9.44 -10.33 -18.96
CA GLY A 106 -9.29 -10.57 -20.41
C GLY A 106 -8.14 -9.80 -21.06
N HIS A 107 -7.35 -9.07 -20.27
CA HIS A 107 -6.19 -8.29 -20.71
C HIS A 107 -4.86 -8.90 -20.28
N GLU A 108 -4.86 -10.11 -19.73
CA GLU A 108 -3.70 -10.76 -19.12
C GLU A 108 -2.54 -10.95 -20.12
N THR A 109 -2.86 -11.16 -21.40
CA THR A 109 -1.87 -11.28 -22.48
C THR A 109 -1.15 -9.97 -22.79
N THR A 110 -1.80 -8.84 -22.53
CA THR A 110 -1.32 -7.47 -22.79
C THR A 110 -0.79 -6.76 -21.54
N GLY A 111 -1.04 -7.30 -20.36
CA GLY A 111 -0.55 -6.73 -19.11
C GLY A 111 -1.24 -7.36 -17.92
N THR A 112 -0.47 -7.82 -16.95
CA THR A 112 -0.98 -8.35 -15.67
C THR A 112 -0.23 -7.69 -14.51
N LEU A 113 -0.99 -7.15 -13.56
CA LEU A 113 -0.54 -6.76 -12.23
C LEU A 113 -1.18 -7.71 -11.21
N VAL A 114 -0.38 -8.24 -10.28
CA VAL A 114 -0.91 -8.87 -9.08
C VAL A 114 -0.62 -8.00 -7.85
N VAL A 115 -1.64 -7.73 -7.04
CA VAL A 115 -1.53 -6.99 -5.77
C VAL A 115 -1.77 -7.97 -4.63
N LEU A 116 -0.79 -8.11 -3.74
CA LEU A 116 -0.82 -9.01 -2.60
C LEU A 116 -0.77 -8.20 -1.30
N GLY A 117 -1.57 -8.58 -0.30
CA GLY A 117 -1.51 -7.93 0.99
C GLY A 117 -2.69 -8.20 1.91
N ASP A 118 -2.87 -7.31 2.87
CA ASP A 118 -3.95 -7.32 3.84
C ASP A 118 -5.01 -6.25 3.52
N SER A 119 -5.68 -5.71 4.54
CA SER A 119 -6.64 -4.61 4.39
C SER A 119 -6.00 -3.30 3.87
N HIS A 120 -4.67 -3.14 3.98
CA HIS A 120 -3.94 -2.03 3.36
C HIS A 120 -3.73 -2.24 1.85
N ALA A 121 -3.74 -3.49 1.36
CA ALA A 121 -3.86 -3.71 -0.09
C ALA A 121 -5.27 -3.39 -0.59
N ASP A 122 -6.30 -3.65 0.23
CA ASP A 122 -7.68 -3.27 -0.11
C ASP A 122 -7.82 -1.77 -0.29
N MET A 123 -7.31 -0.94 0.63
CA MET A 123 -7.44 0.52 0.51
C MET A 123 -6.88 1.07 -0.81
N SER A 124 -5.86 0.41 -1.39
CA SER A 124 -5.25 0.80 -2.65
C SER A 124 -6.12 0.53 -3.89
N LYS A 125 -7.14 -0.35 -3.80
CA LYS A 125 -8.04 -0.71 -4.90
C LYS A 125 -8.70 0.51 -5.54
N ALA A 126 -9.10 1.49 -4.72
CA ALA A 126 -9.77 2.69 -5.19
C ALA A 126 -8.95 3.48 -6.23
N ARG A 127 -7.61 3.49 -6.10
CA ARG A 127 -6.72 4.13 -7.09
C ARG A 127 -6.75 3.38 -8.42
N PHE A 128 -6.68 2.06 -8.40
CA PHE A 128 -6.68 1.25 -9.61
C PHE A 128 -8.01 1.36 -10.37
N VAL A 129 -9.14 1.42 -9.65
CA VAL A 129 -10.46 1.70 -10.23
C VAL A 129 -10.47 3.06 -10.93
N GLN A 130 -9.97 4.11 -10.27
CA GLN A 130 -9.86 5.44 -10.86
C GLN A 130 -9.04 5.43 -12.15
N LEU A 131 -7.87 4.79 -12.13
CA LEU A 131 -6.99 4.72 -13.29
C LEU A 131 -7.62 3.93 -14.46
N LEU A 132 -8.40 2.88 -14.18
CA LEU A 132 -9.16 2.18 -15.22
C LEU A 132 -10.25 3.07 -15.83
N GLN A 133 -10.98 3.82 -15.00
CA GLN A 133 -12.01 4.75 -15.47
C GLN A 133 -11.40 5.84 -16.36
N GLU A 134 -10.26 6.40 -15.96
CA GLU A 134 -9.51 7.37 -16.76
C GLU A 134 -8.99 6.78 -18.08
N ALA A 135 -8.42 5.59 -18.05
CA ALA A 135 -7.94 4.91 -19.25
C ALA A 135 -9.10 4.61 -20.22
N THR A 136 -10.24 4.14 -19.69
CA THR A 136 -11.45 3.88 -20.48
C THR A 136 -11.97 5.15 -21.13
N ALA A 137 -12.06 6.25 -20.37
CA ALA A 137 -12.51 7.53 -20.90
C ALA A 137 -11.59 8.08 -22.01
N LYS A 138 -10.30 7.73 -21.98
CA LYS A 138 -9.29 8.12 -22.96
C LYS A 138 -9.07 7.09 -24.08
N ASN A 139 -9.77 5.95 -24.06
CA ASN A 139 -9.52 4.79 -24.93
C ASN A 139 -8.05 4.31 -24.88
N GLU A 140 -7.44 4.33 -23.69
CA GLU A 140 -6.09 3.83 -23.45
C GLU A 140 -6.11 2.38 -22.92
N PRO A 141 -5.08 1.57 -23.23
CA PRO A 141 -4.97 0.23 -22.69
C PRO A 141 -4.74 0.24 -21.18
N PHE A 142 -5.33 -0.72 -20.49
CA PHE A 142 -5.18 -0.95 -19.07
C PHE A 142 -4.87 -2.44 -18.83
N PRO A 143 -3.96 -2.81 -17.90
CA PRO A 143 -3.66 -4.21 -17.61
C PRO A 143 -4.83 -4.88 -16.87
N THR A 144 -4.85 -6.21 -16.83
CA THR A 144 -5.62 -6.93 -15.81
C THR A 144 -4.95 -6.73 -14.46
N VAL A 145 -5.74 -6.40 -13.43
CA VAL A 145 -5.25 -6.25 -12.06
C VAL A 145 -5.93 -7.28 -11.18
N VAL A 146 -5.14 -8.14 -10.54
CA VAL A 146 -5.63 -9.17 -9.64
C VAL A 146 -5.26 -8.81 -8.22
N PHE A 147 -6.25 -8.72 -7.34
CA PHE A 147 -6.06 -8.51 -5.91
C PHE A 147 -6.19 -9.84 -5.19
N LYS A 148 -5.15 -10.25 -4.47
CA LYS A 148 -5.24 -11.34 -3.48
C LYS A 148 -4.98 -10.76 -2.11
N THR A 149 -6.05 -10.52 -1.36
CA THR A 149 -6.01 -9.79 -0.09
C THR A 149 -6.69 -10.56 1.02
N ARG A 150 -6.18 -10.44 2.25
CA ARG A 150 -6.78 -11.07 3.42
C ARG A 150 -6.67 -10.17 4.65
N TRP A 151 -7.81 -9.75 5.19
CA TRP A 151 -7.88 -8.84 6.34
C TRP A 151 -7.21 -9.44 7.59
N GLY A 152 -6.41 -8.62 8.28
CA GLY A 152 -5.71 -9.01 9.52
C GLY A 152 -4.72 -10.17 9.32
N ARG A 153 -4.17 -10.32 8.11
CA ARG A 153 -3.30 -11.43 7.75
C ARG A 153 -2.03 -10.96 7.06
N ALA A 154 -0.90 -11.27 7.68
CA ALA A 154 0.41 -10.99 7.13
C ALA A 154 0.65 -11.73 5.79
N MET A 155 0.93 -10.98 4.72
CA MET A 155 1.54 -11.52 3.49
C MET A 155 3.07 -11.61 3.67
N LEU A 156 3.51 -12.36 4.69
CA LEU A 156 4.91 -12.49 5.11
C LEU A 156 5.34 -13.96 5.25
N PRO A 157 6.64 -14.28 5.17
CA PRO A 157 7.17 -15.66 5.28
C PRO A 157 6.73 -16.44 6.52
N CYS A 158 6.38 -15.75 7.60
CA CYS A 158 5.82 -16.37 8.81
C CYS A 158 4.40 -16.94 8.61
N ARG A 159 3.80 -16.84 7.40
CA ARG A 159 2.48 -17.37 7.01
C ARG A 159 2.55 -18.23 5.72
N PRO A 160 1.68 -19.24 5.56
CA PRO A 160 1.70 -20.13 4.39
C PRO A 160 1.34 -19.41 3.10
N GLU A 161 0.51 -18.37 3.18
CA GLU A 161 0.04 -17.61 2.02
C GLU A 161 1.20 -16.94 1.28
N PHE A 162 2.27 -16.55 1.97
CA PHE A 162 3.44 -15.98 1.31
C PHE A 162 4.06 -16.97 0.34
N ALA A 163 4.41 -18.17 0.81
CA ALA A 163 4.97 -19.22 -0.05
C ALA A 163 4.01 -19.62 -1.17
N ALA A 164 2.71 -19.77 -0.85
CA ALA A 164 1.70 -20.16 -1.83
C ALA A 164 1.53 -19.12 -2.94
N ASN A 165 1.56 -17.83 -2.59
CA ASN A 165 1.47 -16.73 -3.55
C ASN A 165 2.75 -16.57 -4.37
N LEU A 166 3.94 -16.81 -3.80
CA LEU A 166 5.19 -16.85 -4.59
C LEU A 166 5.14 -17.93 -5.67
N GLU A 167 4.65 -19.13 -5.35
CA GLU A 167 4.49 -20.20 -6.36
C GLU A 167 3.52 -19.80 -7.47
N MET A 168 2.39 -19.17 -7.11
CA MET A 168 1.46 -18.61 -8.10
C MET A 168 2.16 -17.59 -9.00
N LEU A 169 2.92 -16.65 -8.43
CA LEU A 169 3.63 -15.63 -9.21
C LEU A 169 4.68 -16.23 -10.15
N LYS A 170 5.36 -17.31 -9.77
CA LYS A 170 6.32 -18.04 -10.62
C LYS A 170 5.63 -18.74 -11.80
N VAL A 171 4.38 -19.15 -11.63
CA VAL A 171 3.56 -19.78 -12.69
C VAL A 171 2.97 -18.71 -13.61
N VAL A 172 2.30 -17.71 -13.04
CA VAL A 172 1.59 -16.64 -13.75
C VAL A 172 2.55 -15.71 -14.47
N LYS A 173 3.70 -15.39 -13.84
CA LYS A 173 4.71 -14.43 -14.33
C LYS A 173 4.09 -13.10 -14.78
N PRO A 174 3.40 -12.38 -13.89
CA PRO A 174 2.83 -11.07 -14.23
C PRO A 174 3.94 -10.08 -14.61
N GLN A 175 3.59 -9.00 -15.31
CA GLN A 175 4.57 -7.95 -15.65
C GLN A 175 5.04 -7.21 -14.40
N ALA A 176 4.13 -7.03 -13.43
CA ALA A 176 4.47 -6.47 -12.14
C ALA A 176 3.70 -7.15 -11.00
N VAL A 177 4.25 -7.06 -9.79
CA VAL A 177 3.58 -7.42 -8.55
C VAL A 177 3.77 -6.29 -7.54
N LEU A 178 2.74 -6.05 -6.73
CA LEU A 178 2.74 -5.07 -5.65
C LEU A 178 2.45 -5.77 -4.31
N PHE A 179 3.37 -5.67 -3.36
CA PHE A 179 3.14 -6.07 -1.97
C PHE A 179 2.74 -4.86 -1.14
N VAL A 180 1.55 -4.91 -0.52
CA VAL A 180 1.08 -3.89 0.42
C VAL A 180 0.79 -4.56 1.76
N ILE A 181 1.64 -4.32 2.75
CA ILE A 181 1.64 -5.05 4.01
C ILE A 181 1.63 -4.02 5.14
N HIS A 182 0.77 -4.22 6.14
CA HIS A 182 0.83 -3.45 7.37
C HIS A 182 1.96 -3.97 8.27
N TRP A 183 3.20 -3.58 7.97
CA TRP A 183 4.41 -4.18 8.55
C TRP A 183 4.42 -4.18 10.07
N VAL A 184 4.11 -3.05 10.71
CA VAL A 184 4.18 -2.90 12.18
C VAL A 184 3.12 -3.75 12.90
N GLN A 185 2.02 -4.11 12.22
CA GLN A 185 1.01 -5.01 12.79
C GLN A 185 1.54 -6.42 12.97
N TYR A 186 2.44 -6.88 12.11
CA TYR A 186 2.93 -8.26 12.11
C TYR A 186 4.39 -8.41 12.54
N LEU A 187 5.14 -7.31 12.54
CA LEU A 187 6.52 -7.23 12.98
C LEU A 187 6.58 -6.20 14.11
N ASN A 188 6.53 -6.65 15.35
CA ASN A 188 6.59 -5.81 16.55
C ASN A 188 7.21 -6.62 17.70
N PRO A 189 8.55 -6.79 17.71
CA PRO A 189 9.19 -7.75 18.60
C PRO A 189 9.12 -7.28 20.06
N GLY A 190 8.65 -8.16 20.94
CA GLY A 190 8.51 -7.95 22.38
C GLY A 190 9.22 -9.00 23.24
N ALA A 191 9.87 -10.00 22.63
CA ALA A 191 10.65 -11.00 23.38
C ALA A 191 11.90 -10.37 24.02
N PRO A 192 12.44 -10.96 25.11
CA PRO A 192 13.67 -10.48 25.74
C PRO A 192 14.84 -10.33 24.76
N SER A 193 15.68 -9.32 24.98
CA SER A 193 16.89 -9.11 24.18
C SER A 193 17.79 -10.34 24.18
N GLY A 194 18.33 -10.70 23.02
CA GLY A 194 19.17 -11.89 22.84
C GLY A 194 18.41 -13.20 22.64
N THR A 195 17.07 -13.18 22.63
CA THR A 195 16.27 -14.35 22.23
C THR A 195 16.63 -14.75 20.78
N PRO A 196 17.07 -16.00 20.54
CA PRO A 196 17.35 -16.49 19.18
C PRO A 196 16.11 -16.54 18.30
N ALA A 197 16.30 -16.56 16.98
CA ALA A 197 15.20 -16.78 16.04
C ALA A 197 14.58 -18.16 16.27
N SER A 198 13.27 -18.20 16.33
CA SER A 198 12.46 -19.41 16.25
C SER A 198 12.55 -19.98 14.84
N SER A 199 12.43 -21.30 14.74
CA SER A 199 12.30 -21.98 13.45
C SER A 199 11.02 -22.80 13.43
N PRO A 200 10.02 -22.38 12.64
CA PRO A 200 9.97 -21.16 11.83
C PRO A 200 9.67 -19.88 12.66
N PRO A 201 9.99 -18.66 12.16
CA PRO A 201 9.77 -17.43 12.91
C PRO A 201 8.27 -17.06 12.97
N PRO A 202 7.72 -16.69 14.15
CA PRO A 202 6.32 -16.29 14.27
C PRO A 202 6.08 -14.86 13.77
N CYS A 203 4.90 -14.62 13.18
CA CYS A 203 4.38 -13.25 13.08
C CYS A 203 3.82 -12.81 14.43
N CYS A 204 3.80 -11.49 14.68
CA CYS A 204 3.05 -10.90 15.77
C CYS A 204 1.54 -11.19 15.61
N VAL A 205 0.88 -11.61 16.70
CA VAL A 205 -0.55 -11.96 16.70
C VAL A 205 -1.41 -10.80 17.22
N VAL A 206 -0.88 -9.97 18.11
CA VAL A 206 -1.61 -8.87 18.74
C VAL A 206 -1.30 -7.56 18.02
N GLU A 207 -2.33 -6.96 17.43
CA GLU A 207 -2.20 -5.70 16.71
C GLU A 207 -1.81 -4.56 17.66
N HIS A 208 -0.92 -3.67 17.20
CA HIS A 208 -0.48 -2.46 17.90
C HIS A 208 0.21 -2.67 19.27
N GLU A 209 0.56 -3.91 19.63
CA GLU A 209 1.35 -4.22 20.84
C GLU A 209 2.63 -4.98 20.49
N GLN A 210 3.65 -4.82 21.32
CA GLN A 210 4.86 -5.64 21.21
C GLN A 210 4.54 -7.10 21.54
N CYS A 211 4.82 -7.98 20.59
CA CYS A 211 4.54 -9.42 20.69
C CYS A 211 5.65 -10.16 21.42
N LYS A 212 5.32 -10.70 22.60
CA LYS A 212 6.26 -11.44 23.46
C LYS A 212 6.77 -12.72 22.81
N GLU A 213 6.00 -13.28 21.90
CA GLU A 213 6.33 -14.45 21.09
C GLU A 213 7.34 -14.16 19.98
N GLN A 214 7.54 -12.90 19.61
CA GLN A 214 8.40 -12.50 18.49
C GLN A 214 9.65 -11.79 19.00
N SER A 215 10.81 -12.32 18.66
CA SER A 215 12.10 -11.70 18.93
C SER A 215 12.56 -10.81 17.77
N ALA A 216 13.53 -9.94 18.04
CA ALA A 216 14.20 -9.18 16.98
C ALA A 216 14.92 -10.10 15.97
N ALA A 217 15.37 -11.28 16.41
CA ALA A 217 15.98 -12.29 15.54
C ALA A 217 14.94 -12.94 14.62
N ASP A 218 13.71 -13.15 15.08
CA ASP A 218 12.59 -13.60 14.24
C ASP A 218 12.27 -12.58 13.14
N VAL A 219 12.21 -11.30 13.49
CA VAL A 219 11.97 -10.22 12.52
C VAL A 219 13.08 -10.17 11.47
N ALA A 220 14.35 -10.32 11.87
CA ALA A 220 15.47 -10.38 10.95
C ALA A 220 15.38 -11.59 10.00
N GLU A 221 15.03 -12.77 10.52
CA GLU A 221 14.82 -13.98 9.71
C GLU A 221 13.65 -13.82 8.73
N ILE A 222 12.54 -13.20 9.17
CA ILE A 222 11.40 -12.89 8.29
C ILE A 222 11.83 -11.98 7.15
N PHE A 223 12.61 -10.92 7.42
CA PHE A 223 13.12 -10.05 6.35
C PHE A 223 14.08 -10.78 5.40
N ALA A 224 14.95 -11.66 5.90
CA ALA A 224 15.84 -12.45 5.07
C ALA A 224 15.07 -13.40 4.13
N GLN A 225 14.03 -14.08 4.64
CA GLN A 225 13.16 -14.93 3.84
C GLN A 225 12.32 -14.13 2.84
N PHE A 226 11.85 -12.94 3.23
CA PHE A 226 11.12 -12.04 2.35
C PHE A 226 12.01 -11.55 1.20
N GLU A 227 13.23 -11.11 1.51
CA GLU A 227 14.25 -10.72 0.51
C GLU A 227 14.50 -11.84 -0.49
N ALA A 228 14.78 -13.06 0.00
CA ALA A 228 15.03 -14.21 -0.86
C ALA A 228 13.84 -14.52 -1.78
N GLY A 229 12.62 -14.56 -1.22
CA GLY A 229 11.40 -14.82 -1.99
C GLY A 229 11.11 -13.76 -3.05
N VAL A 230 11.32 -12.48 -2.72
CA VAL A 230 11.16 -11.38 -3.69
C VAL A 230 12.27 -11.41 -4.74
N ALA A 231 13.51 -11.76 -4.37
CA ALA A 231 14.64 -11.86 -5.31
C ALA A 231 14.41 -12.95 -6.37
N GLU A 232 13.75 -14.05 -6.02
CA GLU A 232 13.34 -15.07 -6.99
C GLU A 232 12.39 -14.50 -8.05
N LEU A 233 11.45 -13.64 -7.65
CA LEU A 233 10.52 -13.00 -8.58
C LEU A 233 11.21 -12.01 -9.52
N THR A 234 12.11 -11.17 -8.97
CA THR A 234 12.85 -10.21 -9.79
C THR A 234 13.82 -10.91 -10.75
N ALA A 235 14.41 -12.04 -10.35
CA ALA A 235 15.23 -12.89 -11.22
C ALA A 235 14.43 -13.49 -12.40
N LEU A 236 13.11 -13.65 -12.26
CA LEU A 236 12.21 -14.05 -13.36
C LEU A 236 11.82 -12.90 -14.29
N GLY A 237 12.32 -11.68 -14.03
CA GLY A 237 11.99 -10.48 -14.79
C GLY A 237 10.66 -9.83 -14.41
N ILE A 238 10.05 -10.25 -13.30
CA ILE A 238 8.86 -9.60 -12.74
C ILE A 238 9.28 -8.29 -12.08
N LYS A 239 8.60 -7.18 -12.38
CA LYS A 239 8.84 -5.91 -11.67
C LYS A 239 8.15 -5.98 -10.31
N VAL A 240 8.93 -6.03 -9.24
CA VAL A 240 8.39 -6.12 -7.88
C VAL A 240 8.37 -4.75 -7.21
N TYR A 241 7.20 -4.36 -6.72
CA TYR A 241 6.97 -3.18 -5.91
C TYR A 241 6.58 -3.59 -4.49
N VAL A 242 7.10 -2.90 -3.50
CA VAL A 242 6.79 -3.11 -2.09
C VAL A 242 6.45 -1.76 -1.46
N VAL A 243 5.31 -1.69 -0.79
CA VAL A 243 4.90 -0.46 -0.07
C VAL A 243 5.58 -0.41 1.30
N ASP A 244 6.17 0.73 1.60
CA ASP A 244 6.83 1.05 2.86
C ASP A 244 5.80 1.21 3.99
N GLN A 245 6.26 1.13 5.24
CA GLN A 245 5.43 1.50 6.38
C GLN A 245 5.39 3.03 6.50
N SER A 246 4.32 3.62 5.97
CA SER A 246 4.07 5.05 6.15
C SER A 246 3.82 5.41 7.62
N PRO A 247 4.01 6.69 8.01
CA PRO A 247 3.72 7.15 9.36
C PRO A 247 2.31 6.83 9.82
N GLU A 248 2.24 6.28 11.02
CA GLU A 248 1.02 5.83 11.63
C GLU A 248 1.00 6.26 13.08
N TYR A 249 0.02 7.08 13.45
CA TYR A 249 -0.18 7.46 14.84
C TYR A 249 -1.66 7.48 15.16
N LYS A 250 -2.01 7.17 16.41
CA LYS A 250 -3.41 7.16 16.84
C LYS A 250 -4.13 8.47 16.51
N GLN A 251 -3.46 9.61 16.65
CA GLN A 251 -4.05 10.91 16.33
C GLN A 251 -4.42 11.09 14.85
N MET A 252 -3.84 10.34 13.91
CA MET A 252 -4.17 10.46 12.48
C MET A 252 -5.59 9.98 12.17
N ASN A 253 -6.14 9.07 12.98
CA ASN A 253 -7.50 8.59 12.81
C ASN A 253 -8.51 9.72 13.03
N SER A 254 -9.30 10.03 12.00
CA SER A 254 -10.23 11.16 12.01
C SER A 254 -11.35 11.02 13.05
N GLY A 255 -11.66 9.78 13.45
CA GLY A 255 -12.59 9.47 14.54
C GLY A 255 -12.35 10.20 15.85
N GLY A 256 -11.09 10.57 16.15
CA GLY A 256 -10.72 11.30 17.36
C GLY A 256 -10.84 12.82 17.27
N TRP A 257 -11.21 13.39 16.11
CA TRP A 257 -11.10 14.84 15.86
C TRP A 257 -12.37 15.62 16.22
N ILE A 258 -13.51 14.95 16.35
CA ILE A 258 -14.82 15.60 16.54
C ILE A 258 -15.27 15.64 18.00
N SER A 259 -15.82 16.78 18.42
CA SER A 259 -16.57 16.96 19.66
C SER A 259 -17.81 17.82 19.40
N GLY A 260 -18.96 17.17 19.25
CA GLY A 260 -20.16 17.82 18.68
C GLY A 260 -19.92 18.22 17.23
N ASP A 261 -20.02 19.51 16.94
CA ASP A 261 -19.71 20.10 15.63
C ASP A 261 -18.31 20.75 15.57
N ASN A 262 -17.56 20.72 16.66
CA ASN A 262 -16.20 21.20 16.68
C ASN A 262 -15.25 20.14 16.12
N VAL A 263 -14.37 20.54 15.21
CA VAL A 263 -13.29 19.71 14.67
C VAL A 263 -11.96 20.24 15.17
N LYS A 264 -11.12 19.33 15.68
CA LYS A 264 -9.73 19.62 16.03
C LYS A 264 -8.82 18.66 15.27
N VAL A 265 -8.30 19.13 14.13
CA VAL A 265 -7.24 18.42 13.40
C VAL A 265 -5.97 18.40 14.27
N PRO A 266 -5.29 17.24 14.40
CA PRO A 266 -4.08 17.12 15.21
C PRO A 266 -2.91 17.97 14.73
N ALA A 267 -1.87 18.01 15.57
CA ALA A 267 -0.61 18.62 15.19
C ALA A 267 0.03 17.90 13.99
N ARG A 268 0.85 18.66 13.26
CA ARG A 268 1.66 18.17 12.14
C ARG A 268 2.59 17.04 12.57
N ILE A 269 2.77 16.07 11.69
CA ILE A 269 3.60 14.88 11.93
C ILE A 269 4.83 14.96 11.01
N SER A 270 6.02 14.74 11.57
CA SER A 270 7.28 14.73 10.83
C SER A 270 7.61 13.33 10.32
N ARG A 271 7.90 13.22 9.01
CA ARG A 271 8.39 11.98 8.39
C ARG A 271 9.79 11.63 8.86
N ALA A 272 10.67 12.60 9.05
CA ALA A 272 12.01 12.38 9.59
C ALA A 272 11.97 11.86 11.03
N ALA A 273 11.10 12.40 11.87
CA ALA A 273 10.89 11.90 13.23
C ALA A 273 10.38 10.46 13.21
N TRP A 274 9.36 10.16 12.41
CA TRP A 274 8.87 8.78 12.21
C TRP A 274 9.98 7.83 11.75
N ARG A 275 10.79 8.23 10.76
CA ARG A 275 11.88 7.40 10.26
C ARG A 275 12.95 7.10 11.31
N THR A 276 13.16 8.03 12.25
CA THR A 276 14.07 7.81 13.38
C THR A 276 13.44 6.88 14.41
N GLU A 277 12.17 7.08 14.74
CA GLU A 277 11.43 6.24 15.67
C GLU A 277 11.31 4.78 15.18
N MET A 278 10.92 4.60 13.93
CA MET A 278 10.71 3.30 13.29
C MET A 278 11.95 2.77 12.56
N ALA A 279 13.14 3.30 12.84
CA ALA A 279 14.38 2.87 12.18
C ALA A 279 14.62 1.36 12.29
N TRP A 280 14.23 0.75 13.40
CA TRP A 280 14.36 -0.69 13.65
C TRP A 280 13.52 -1.56 12.69
N LEU A 281 12.42 -1.01 12.15
CA LEU A 281 11.54 -1.68 11.18
C LEU A 281 11.88 -1.28 9.74
N LEU A 282 12.02 0.03 9.50
CA LEU A 282 12.18 0.59 8.17
C LEU A 282 13.54 0.24 7.56
N GLN A 283 14.63 0.29 8.34
CA GLN A 283 15.96 -0.01 7.81
C GLN A 283 16.09 -1.45 7.27
N PRO A 284 15.69 -2.51 8.02
CA PRO A 284 15.75 -3.86 7.47
C PRO A 284 14.76 -4.08 6.32
N LEU A 285 13.57 -3.46 6.34
CA LEU A 285 12.65 -3.48 5.20
C LEU A 285 13.31 -2.89 3.94
N HIS A 286 13.88 -1.68 4.05
CA HIS A 286 14.55 -1.00 2.94
C HIS A 286 15.73 -1.81 2.43
N ALA A 287 16.50 -2.44 3.33
CA ALA A 287 17.60 -3.33 2.97
C ALA A 287 17.11 -4.56 2.21
N ALA A 288 16.07 -5.24 2.69
CA ALA A 288 15.48 -6.42 2.06
C ALA A 288 14.94 -6.11 0.66
N VAL A 289 14.18 -5.03 0.49
CA VAL A 289 13.63 -4.62 -0.81
C VAL A 289 14.76 -4.27 -1.79
N LYS A 290 15.79 -3.56 -1.32
CA LYS A 290 16.97 -3.22 -2.13
C LYS A 290 17.78 -4.48 -2.50
N GLY A 291 18.02 -5.37 -1.56
CA GLY A 291 18.77 -6.62 -1.76
C GLY A 291 18.09 -7.53 -2.78
N ALA A 292 16.76 -7.55 -2.79
CA ALA A 292 15.96 -8.28 -3.76
C ALA A 292 15.84 -7.60 -5.15
N ASN A 293 16.48 -6.45 -5.36
CA ASN A 293 16.36 -5.64 -6.59
C ASN A 293 14.89 -5.24 -6.90
N ALA A 294 14.10 -5.00 -5.87
CA ALA A 294 12.72 -4.52 -5.97
C ALA A 294 12.64 -3.00 -5.75
N THR A 295 11.46 -2.42 -6.01
CA THR A 295 11.20 -0.98 -5.84
C THR A 295 10.37 -0.74 -4.58
N LEU A 296 10.87 0.11 -3.69
CA LEU A 296 10.12 0.56 -2.51
C LEU A 296 9.25 1.78 -2.87
N LEU A 297 7.99 1.79 -2.44
CA LEU A 297 7.05 2.90 -2.60
C LEU A 297 6.61 3.41 -1.23
N ASP A 298 6.63 4.72 -0.98
CA ASP A 298 6.06 5.28 0.26
C ASP A 298 4.76 6.02 -0.08
N TYR A 299 3.63 5.54 0.45
CA TYR A 299 2.33 6.19 0.26
C TYR A 299 2.33 7.61 0.83
N ALA A 300 3.12 7.89 1.87
CA ALA A 300 3.24 9.21 2.46
C ALA A 300 3.79 10.25 1.49
N ASP A 301 4.48 9.85 0.40
CA ASP A 301 4.89 10.80 -0.64
C ASP A 301 3.69 11.55 -1.25
N ASN A 302 2.51 10.94 -1.25
CA ASN A 302 1.30 11.54 -1.82
C ASN A 302 0.50 12.42 -0.85
N TYR A 303 0.68 12.26 0.45
CA TYR A 303 -0.01 13.06 1.48
C TYR A 303 0.97 13.80 2.39
N SER A 304 2.09 14.28 1.84
CA SER A 304 3.07 15.09 2.55
C SER A 304 3.42 16.37 1.81
N LYS A 305 3.85 17.37 2.58
CA LYS A 305 4.49 18.62 2.14
C LYS A 305 5.90 18.65 2.70
N GLY A 306 6.87 18.22 1.88
CA GLY A 306 8.24 17.95 2.33
C GLY A 306 8.28 16.93 3.46
N ASP A 307 8.78 17.34 4.64
CA ASP A 307 8.88 16.47 5.82
C ASP A 307 7.58 16.36 6.63
N THR A 308 6.56 17.17 6.33
CA THR A 308 5.34 17.21 7.14
C THR A 308 4.20 16.47 6.45
N LEU A 309 3.54 15.56 7.17
CA LEU A 309 2.29 14.96 6.69
C LEU A 309 1.18 15.99 6.63
N VAL A 310 0.37 15.90 5.58
CA VAL A 310 -0.93 16.56 5.50
C VAL A 310 -1.97 15.56 6.00
N LEU A 311 -2.77 15.96 7.00
CA LEU A 311 -3.80 15.10 7.58
C LEU A 311 -5.14 15.20 6.81
N THR A 312 -5.26 16.17 5.92
CA THR A 312 -6.44 16.42 5.10
C THR A 312 -6.01 16.74 3.67
N ASP A 313 -6.85 16.52 2.68
CA ASP A 313 -6.63 17.07 1.34
C ASP A 313 -6.89 18.60 1.30
N LEU A 314 -6.90 19.19 0.10
CA LEU A 314 -7.12 20.62 -0.08
C LEU A 314 -8.57 21.02 0.23
N GLU A 315 -9.49 20.09 -0.01
CA GLU A 315 -10.91 20.13 0.30
C GLU A 315 -11.20 19.89 1.79
N GLY A 316 -10.15 19.70 2.60
CA GLY A 316 -10.26 19.53 4.05
C GLY A 316 -10.75 18.14 4.45
N TYR A 317 -10.87 17.20 3.51
CA TYR A 317 -11.28 15.83 3.76
C TYR A 317 -10.13 15.03 4.40
N PRO A 318 -10.37 14.24 5.47
CA PRO A 318 -9.30 13.53 6.14
C PRO A 318 -8.60 12.47 5.26
N VAL A 319 -7.28 12.41 5.38
CA VAL A 319 -6.40 11.46 4.66
C VAL A 319 -6.60 10.03 5.16
N VAL A 320 -6.75 9.87 6.47
CA VAL A 320 -6.96 8.59 7.16
C VAL A 320 -8.41 8.49 7.60
N ALA A 321 -9.05 7.38 7.27
CA ALA A 321 -10.39 7.04 7.73
C ALA A 321 -10.35 6.59 9.20
N VAL A 322 -10.06 5.31 9.42
CA VAL A 322 -9.93 4.71 10.76
C VAL A 322 -8.96 3.53 10.70
N GLU A 323 -8.54 3.07 11.88
CA GLU A 323 -7.65 1.91 12.02
C GLU A 323 -6.43 2.05 11.11
N GLN A 324 -5.97 3.29 10.90
CA GLN A 324 -4.78 3.62 10.14
C GLN A 324 -4.86 3.38 8.63
N HIS A 325 -6.05 3.08 8.14
CA HIS A 325 -6.29 2.96 6.71
C HIS A 325 -6.55 4.34 6.10
N LEU A 326 -6.01 4.55 4.90
CA LEU A 326 -6.34 5.70 4.08
C LEU A 326 -7.83 5.71 3.75
N SER A 327 -8.43 6.89 3.70
CA SER A 327 -9.79 7.05 3.20
C SER A 327 -9.88 6.64 1.73
N THR A 328 -11.02 6.12 1.28
CA THR A 328 -11.22 5.79 -0.15
C THR A 328 -11.00 7.03 -1.01
N ASN A 329 -11.43 8.21 -0.55
CA ASN A 329 -11.17 9.49 -1.22
C ASN A 329 -9.67 9.69 -1.47
N THR A 330 -8.85 9.53 -0.43
CA THR A 330 -7.39 9.69 -0.53
C THR A 330 -6.76 8.67 -1.47
N ALA A 331 -7.11 7.40 -1.31
CA ALA A 331 -6.59 6.35 -2.16
C ALA A 331 -6.97 6.61 -3.63
N ARG A 332 -8.23 6.96 -3.91
CA ARG A 332 -8.75 7.20 -5.25
C ARG A 332 -8.05 8.36 -5.95
N TYR A 333 -7.95 9.52 -5.30
CA TYR A 333 -7.58 10.77 -5.96
C TYR A 333 -6.14 11.20 -5.73
N HIS A 334 -5.50 10.78 -4.64
CA HIS A 334 -4.18 11.31 -4.26
C HIS A 334 -3.06 10.27 -4.32
N LEU A 335 -3.35 8.97 -4.28
CA LEU A 335 -2.33 7.91 -4.21
C LEU A 335 -1.62 7.62 -5.55
N SER A 336 -1.13 8.67 -6.22
CA SER A 336 -0.52 8.63 -7.55
C SER A 336 0.80 7.85 -7.60
N VAL A 337 1.42 7.54 -6.45
CA VAL A 337 2.59 6.67 -6.40
C VAL A 337 2.31 5.29 -7.02
N LEU A 338 1.04 4.85 -7.05
CA LEU A 338 0.61 3.59 -7.66
C LEU A 338 0.52 3.64 -9.20
N ASP A 339 0.51 4.82 -9.81
CA ASP A 339 0.39 4.98 -11.26
C ASP A 339 1.59 4.34 -11.98
N GLN A 340 2.76 4.40 -11.35
CA GLN A 340 3.97 3.75 -11.87
C GLN A 340 3.86 2.22 -11.89
N VAL A 341 3.08 1.63 -10.97
CA VAL A 341 2.87 0.19 -10.87
C VAL A 341 1.99 -0.27 -12.04
N ILE A 342 0.94 0.48 -12.36
CA ILE A 342 0.14 0.24 -13.57
C ILE A 342 0.97 0.41 -14.83
N THR A 343 1.77 1.48 -14.91
CA THR A 343 2.67 1.71 -16.05
C THR A 343 3.64 0.54 -16.23
N ALA A 344 4.15 -0.01 -15.13
CA ALA A 344 5.07 -1.13 -15.13
C ALA A 344 4.42 -2.46 -15.55
N ALA A 345 3.12 -2.64 -15.24
CA ALA A 345 2.33 -3.83 -15.54
C ALA A 345 1.83 -3.89 -17.00
N ARG A 346 1.80 -2.75 -17.70
CA ARG A 346 1.49 -2.72 -19.14
C ARG A 346 2.62 -3.39 -19.91
N ARG A 347 2.28 -4.31 -20.81
CA ARG A 347 3.23 -4.83 -21.80
C ARG A 347 3.33 -3.81 -22.93
N ALA A 348 4.56 -3.46 -23.31
CA ALA A 348 4.83 -2.57 -24.43
C ALA A 348 4.44 -3.20 -25.77
#